data_AF-A0A1I7Y532-F1
#
_entry.id   AF-A0A1I7Y532-F1
#
_cell.length_a   1.000
_cell.length_b   1.000
_cell.length_c   1.000
_cell.angle_alpha   90.00
_cell.angle_beta   90.00
_cell.angle_gamma   90.00
#
_symmetry.space_group_name_H-M   'P 1'
#
loop_
_entity.id
_entity.type
_entity.pdbx_description
1 polymer ?
#
loop_
_entity_poly.entity_id
_entity_poly.type
_entity_poly.pdbx_seq_one_letter_code
_entity_poly.pdbx_strand_id
1 'polypeptide(L)'
;MFLLLSCTELQSVYIFIKDKTIFAPLGTTFFSLLIASLFVVAPAQHNVDPCKIYEVVDDYYKCGPEGYFISEEKPFCRLVTSPMIVGRYTLVGFQTVVCIHNCLIMRTGDYLTGKTAPLGQATCEELNRVNKEQHHPQCYDACGFCKINRKDAGEEFFDLVNPAYCNKN
;
A
#
# COMPACT_ATOMS: atom_id res chain seq x y z
N MET A 1 12.57 7.31 -18.63
CA MET A 1 12.06 5.96 -18.93
C MET A 1 11.85 5.26 -17.60
N PHE A 2 10.68 5.47 -16.98
CA PHE A 2 10.35 4.89 -15.67
C PHE A 2 9.69 3.53 -15.91
N LEU A 3 10.28 2.50 -15.31
CA LEU A 3 9.77 1.14 -15.31
C LEU A 3 8.45 1.12 -14.52
N LEU A 4 7.36 0.87 -15.24
CA LEU A 4 6.09 0.41 -14.68
C LEU A 4 6.35 -0.96 -14.01
N LEU A 5 6.58 -0.97 -12.70
CA LEU A 5 6.48 -2.18 -11.89
C LEU A 5 4.99 -2.51 -11.74
N SER A 6 4.50 -3.34 -12.65
CA SER A 6 3.18 -3.95 -12.61
C SER A 6 3.02 -4.80 -11.34
N CYS A 7 2.01 -4.46 -10.55
CA CYS A 7 1.48 -5.24 -9.43
C CYS A 7 0.81 -6.55 -9.94
N THR A 8 1.59 -7.49 -10.45
CA THR A 8 1.08 -8.78 -10.96
C THR A 8 1.94 -9.96 -10.50
N GLU A 9 2.21 -10.09 -9.20
CA GLU A 9 2.71 -11.36 -8.64
C GLU A 9 2.09 -11.64 -7.27
N LEU A 10 0.79 -11.94 -7.29
CA LEU A 10 0.11 -12.66 -6.20
C LEU A 10 -0.85 -13.68 -6.80
N GLN A 11 -0.34 -14.48 -7.74
CA GLN A 11 -1.00 -15.72 -8.14
C GLN A 11 -0.44 -16.88 -7.31
N SER A 12 -1.16 -17.16 -6.23
CA SER A 12 -1.64 -18.51 -5.89
C SER A 12 -0.76 -19.68 -6.39
N VAL A 13 0.15 -20.14 -5.54
CA VAL A 13 0.68 -21.50 -5.63
C VAL A 13 -0.34 -22.45 -4.98
N TYR A 14 -1.42 -22.75 -5.70
CA TYR A 14 -2.27 -23.90 -5.40
C TYR A 14 -1.65 -25.13 -6.07
N ILE A 15 -0.84 -25.89 -5.32
CA ILE A 15 -0.36 -27.19 -5.78
C ILE A 15 -1.50 -28.19 -5.63
N PHE A 16 -2.21 -28.45 -6.73
CA PHE A 16 -3.08 -29.62 -6.88
C PHE A 16 -2.17 -30.86 -7.00
N ILE A 17 -1.95 -31.57 -5.89
CA ILE A 17 -1.37 -32.92 -5.95
C ILE A 17 -2.51 -33.88 -6.31
N LYS A 18 -2.62 -34.17 -7.60
CA LYS A 18 -3.48 -35.23 -8.12
C LYS A 18 -2.84 -36.59 -7.88
N ASP A 19 -3.61 -37.48 -7.24
CA ASP A 19 -3.43 -38.92 -7.06
C ASP A 19 -2.38 -39.61 -7.94
N LYS A 20 -1.41 -40.26 -7.29
CA LYS A 20 -0.88 -41.56 -7.71
C LYS A 20 -0.57 -42.41 -6.47
N THR A 21 -1.50 -43.31 -6.17
CA THR A 21 -1.30 -44.44 -5.27
C THR A 21 -0.25 -45.36 -5.89
N ILE A 22 0.89 -45.55 -5.22
CA ILE A 22 1.89 -46.58 -5.56
C ILE A 22 2.08 -47.45 -4.32
N PHE A 23 1.63 -48.70 -4.44
CA PHE A 23 1.98 -49.82 -3.57
C PHE A 23 3.43 -50.24 -3.83
N ALA A 24 4.24 -50.43 -2.77
CA ALA A 24 5.21 -51.52 -2.53
C ALA A 24 6.20 -51.11 -1.38
N PRO A 25 7.06 -52.01 -0.86
CA PRO A 25 6.82 -52.76 0.37
C PRO A 25 7.82 -52.42 1.49
N LEU A 26 7.57 -53.02 2.66
CA LEU A 26 8.33 -52.93 3.91
C LEU A 26 9.86 -52.95 3.71
N GLY A 27 10.54 -51.84 4.03
CA GLY A 27 12.01 -51.83 4.03
C GLY A 27 12.73 -50.50 4.27
N THR A 28 12.06 -49.42 4.67
CA THR A 28 12.69 -48.08 4.78
C THR A 28 12.21 -47.31 6.02
N THR A 29 12.39 -47.86 7.22
CA THR A 29 12.04 -47.15 8.47
C THR A 29 13.10 -46.17 8.96
N PHE A 30 14.29 -46.10 8.33
CA PHE A 30 15.36 -45.19 8.75
C PHE A 30 15.51 -43.91 7.92
N PHE A 31 14.91 -43.81 6.73
CA PHE A 31 15.05 -42.62 5.87
C PHE A 31 13.91 -41.60 6.03
N SER A 32 12.83 -41.95 6.72
CA SER A 32 11.64 -41.09 6.87
C SER A 32 11.79 -39.99 7.93
N LEU A 33 12.83 -40.04 8.78
CA LEU A 33 13.10 -39.01 9.80
C LEU A 33 13.91 -37.81 9.27
N LEU A 34 14.54 -37.93 8.09
CA LEU A 34 15.36 -36.86 7.49
C LEU A 34 14.57 -35.93 6.56
N ILE A 35 13.39 -36.35 6.10
CA ILE A 35 12.51 -35.51 5.26
C ILE A 35 11.57 -34.65 6.12
N ALA A 36 11.32 -35.04 7.36
CA ALA A 36 10.54 -34.26 8.34
C ALA A 36 11.33 -33.11 9.01
N SER A 37 12.62 -32.93 8.71
CA SER A 37 13.41 -31.77 9.17
C SER A 37 13.50 -30.65 8.12
N LEU A 38 12.85 -30.81 6.96
CA LEU A 38 12.68 -29.76 5.95
C LEU A 38 11.39 -28.93 6.14
N PHE A 39 10.70 -29.07 7.27
CA PHE A 39 9.59 -28.18 7.59
C PHE A 39 10.09 -26.76 7.85
N VAL A 40 9.97 -25.96 6.79
CA VAL A 40 9.50 -24.58 6.84
C VAL A 40 10.41 -23.65 7.62
N VAL A 41 11.57 -23.34 7.05
CA VAL A 41 12.06 -21.96 7.14
C VAL A 41 11.10 -21.13 6.28
N ALA A 42 9.93 -20.79 6.83
CA ALA A 42 9.14 -19.71 6.27
C ALA A 42 10.09 -18.51 6.25
N PRO A 43 10.31 -17.84 5.11
CA PRO A 43 11.05 -16.59 5.13
C PRO A 43 10.35 -15.74 6.19
N ALA A 44 11.08 -15.34 7.23
CA ALA A 44 10.59 -14.35 8.17
C ALA A 44 10.14 -13.20 7.27
N GLN A 45 8.82 -13.03 7.14
CA GLN A 45 8.26 -11.99 6.30
C GLN A 45 8.88 -10.72 6.85
N HIS A 46 9.86 -10.19 6.12
CA HIS A 46 10.45 -8.92 6.47
C HIS A 46 9.25 -7.99 6.43
N ASN A 47 8.81 -7.56 7.60
CA ASN A 47 7.82 -6.50 7.76
C ASN A 47 8.48 -5.25 7.21
N VAL A 48 8.52 -5.15 5.88
CA VAL A 48 8.92 -3.94 5.18
C VAL A 48 7.81 -2.97 5.51
N ASP A 49 8.12 -1.97 6.34
CA ASP A 49 7.21 -0.86 6.63
C ASP A 49 6.73 -0.31 5.28
N PRO A 50 5.45 -0.48 4.90
CA PRO A 50 4.96 -0.05 3.59
C PRO A 50 5.08 1.48 3.45
N CYS A 51 5.18 2.20 4.56
CA CYS A 51 5.34 3.64 4.63
C CYS A 51 6.81 4.09 4.54
N LYS A 52 7.77 3.16 4.40
CA LYS A 52 9.18 3.49 4.19
C LYS A 52 9.43 4.22 2.86
N ILE A 53 8.54 4.06 1.88
CA ILE A 53 8.61 4.79 0.61
C ILE A 53 8.65 6.31 0.84
N TYR A 54 8.00 6.80 1.89
CA TYR A 54 8.02 8.22 2.22
C TYR A 54 9.40 8.73 2.65
N GLU A 55 10.24 7.89 3.25
CA GLU A 55 11.65 8.26 3.53
C GLU A 55 12.41 8.47 2.23
N VAL A 56 12.24 7.54 1.28
CA VAL A 56 12.90 7.63 -0.02
C VAL A 56 12.42 8.86 -0.80
N VAL A 57 11.11 9.13 -0.80
CA VAL A 57 10.55 10.28 -1.53
C VAL A 57 10.96 11.60 -0.86
N ASP A 58 11.01 11.67 0.47
CA ASP A 58 11.41 12.88 1.19
C ASP A 58 12.88 13.25 0.95
N ASP A 59 13.77 12.28 0.76
CA ASP A 59 15.17 12.53 0.39
C ASP A 59 15.30 13.32 -0.93
N TYR A 60 14.34 13.17 -1.85
CA TYR A 60 14.31 13.93 -3.11
C TYR A 60 13.55 15.25 -2.98
N TYR A 61 12.58 15.32 -2.07
CA TYR A 61 11.59 16.40 -2.02
C TYR A 61 11.42 16.94 -0.60
N LYS A 62 12.55 17.28 0.02
CA LYS A 62 12.56 17.76 1.40
C LYS A 62 11.82 19.08 1.52
N CYS A 63 10.83 19.09 2.41
CA CYS A 63 10.06 20.28 2.71
C CYS A 63 10.02 20.55 4.22
N GLY A 64 10.64 21.65 4.66
CA GLY A 64 10.76 21.98 6.08
C GLY A 64 11.80 21.08 6.79
N PRO A 65 11.89 21.19 8.13
CA PRO A 65 12.90 20.47 8.91
C PRO A 65 12.69 18.95 8.91
N GLU A 66 11.43 18.49 8.94
CA GLU A 66 11.07 17.07 9.01
C GLU A 66 10.68 16.47 7.66
N GLY A 67 10.33 17.28 6.64
CA GLY A 67 9.89 16.78 5.34
C GLY A 67 8.39 16.53 5.26
N TYR A 68 7.73 16.94 4.16
CA TYR A 68 6.27 16.80 4.00
C TYR A 68 5.81 15.35 4.11
N PHE A 69 6.51 14.46 3.41
CA PHE A 69 6.12 13.05 3.36
C PHE A 69 6.33 12.35 4.69
N ILE A 70 7.30 12.80 5.49
CA ILE A 70 7.56 12.25 6.82
C ILE A 70 6.59 12.80 7.86
N SER A 71 6.29 14.10 7.85
CA SER A 71 5.46 14.74 8.88
C SER A 71 3.97 14.50 8.67
N GLU A 72 3.50 14.50 7.41
CA GLU A 72 2.07 14.42 7.09
C GLU A 72 1.66 13.03 6.59
N GLU A 73 2.35 12.50 5.59
CA GLU A 73 1.90 11.30 4.87
C GLU A 73 2.24 9.99 5.60
N LYS A 74 3.44 9.89 6.18
CA LYS A 74 3.91 8.68 6.86
C LYS A 74 3.06 8.30 8.08
N PRO A 75 2.64 9.22 8.98
CA PRO A 75 1.73 8.88 10.07
C PRO A 75 0.38 8.39 9.57
N PHE A 76 -0.16 9.03 8.52
CA PHE A 76 -1.42 8.62 7.92
C PHE A 76 -1.31 7.24 7.26
N CYS A 77 -0.25 6.98 6.51
CA CYS A 77 0.03 5.65 5.96
C CYS A 77 0.06 4.59 7.05
N ARG A 78 0.81 4.82 8.13
CA ARG A 78 0.89 3.87 9.25
C ARG A 78 -0.46 3.59 9.88
N LEU A 79 -1.31 4.62 9.99
CA LEU A 79 -2.67 4.46 10.47
C LEU A 79 -3.47 3.54 9.53
N VAL A 80 -3.52 3.86 8.24
CA VAL A 80 -4.36 3.14 7.26
C VAL A 80 -3.83 1.76 6.89
N THR A 81 -2.55 1.48 7.09
CA THR A 81 -1.93 0.15 6.90
C THR A 81 -1.79 -0.63 8.20
N SER A 82 -2.21 -0.09 9.34
CA SER A 82 -2.16 -0.82 10.61
C SER A 82 -3.05 -2.06 10.55
N PRO A 83 -2.64 -3.22 11.13
CA PRO A 83 -3.46 -4.44 11.10
C PRO A 83 -4.86 -4.22 11.67
N MET A 84 -4.99 -3.34 12.66
CA MET A 84 -6.26 -2.98 13.29
C MET A 84 -7.23 -2.31 12.31
N ILE A 85 -6.73 -1.42 11.45
CA ILE A 85 -7.55 -0.70 10.48
C ILE A 85 -7.76 -1.54 9.22
N VAL A 86 -6.70 -2.20 8.71
CA VAL A 86 -6.78 -3.09 7.54
C VAL A 86 -7.77 -4.22 7.76
N GLY A 87 -7.82 -4.80 8.97
CA GLY A 87 -8.79 -5.84 9.32
C GLY A 87 -10.26 -5.41 9.28
N ARG A 88 -10.54 -4.11 9.17
CA ARG A 88 -11.90 -3.55 9.05
C ARG A 88 -12.31 -3.29 7.61
N TYR A 89 -11.38 -3.35 6.67
CA TYR A 89 -11.67 -3.16 5.25
C TYR A 89 -12.24 -4.45 4.65
N THR A 90 -13.21 -4.29 3.76
CA THR A 90 -13.48 -5.34 2.77
C THR A 90 -12.37 -5.35 1.74
N LEU A 91 -12.32 -6.39 0.89
CA LEU A 91 -11.38 -6.43 -0.23
C LEU A 91 -11.50 -5.19 -1.14
N VAL A 92 -12.74 -4.73 -1.40
CA VAL A 92 -12.99 -3.55 -2.22
C VAL A 92 -12.48 -2.28 -1.53
N GLY A 93 -12.71 -2.13 -0.22
CA GLY A 93 -12.18 -1.01 0.55
C GLY A 93 -10.67 -0.96 0.57
N PHE A 94 -10.02 -2.11 0.80
CA PHE A 94 -8.57 -2.21 0.77
C PHE A 94 -8.00 -1.82 -0.61
N GLN A 95 -8.56 -2.35 -1.70
CA GLN A 95 -8.16 -1.98 -3.07
C GLN A 95 -8.34 -0.48 -3.33
N THR A 96 -9.40 0.12 -2.81
CA THR A 96 -9.67 1.56 -2.92
C THR A 96 -8.61 2.38 -2.19
N VAL A 97 -8.26 2.03 -0.96
CA VAL A 97 -7.20 2.71 -0.17
C VAL A 97 -5.84 2.60 -0.86
N VAL A 98 -5.48 1.42 -1.37
CA VAL A 98 -4.24 1.22 -2.13
C VAL A 98 -4.21 2.08 -3.40
N CYS A 99 -5.32 2.17 -4.13
CA CYS A 99 -5.44 3.06 -5.29
C CYS A 99 -5.19 4.52 -4.90
N ILE A 100 -5.85 5.01 -3.84
CA ILE A 100 -5.72 6.40 -3.38
C ILE A 100 -4.27 6.72 -3.04
N HIS A 101 -3.62 5.85 -2.26
CA HIS A 101 -2.23 5.99 -1.87
C HIS A 101 -1.30 6.15 -3.09
N ASN A 102 -1.42 5.24 -4.07
CA ASN A 102 -0.59 5.28 -5.27
C ASN A 102 -0.87 6.54 -6.11
N CYS A 103 -2.13 6.94 -6.23
CA CYS A 103 -2.52 8.17 -6.92
C CYS A 103 -1.92 9.42 -6.27
N LEU A 104 -1.94 9.51 -4.93
CA LEU A 104 -1.38 10.64 -4.19
C LEU A 104 0.14 10.73 -4.38
N ILE A 105 0.86 9.61 -4.28
CA ILE A 105 2.31 9.56 -4.53
C ILE A 105 2.62 10.07 -5.94
N MET A 106 1.91 9.56 -6.96
CA MET A 106 2.12 9.96 -8.35
C MET A 106 1.86 11.45 -8.57
N ARG A 107 0.69 11.95 -8.15
CA ARG A 107 0.34 13.37 -8.35
C ARG A 107 1.28 14.31 -7.61
N THR A 108 1.68 13.96 -6.38
CA THR A 108 2.64 14.76 -5.62
C THR A 108 4.00 14.77 -6.30
N GLY A 109 4.49 13.61 -6.77
CA GLY A 109 5.72 13.50 -7.53
C GLY A 109 5.71 14.30 -8.85
N ASP A 110 4.60 14.22 -9.60
CA ASP A 110 4.41 14.96 -10.85
C ASP A 110 4.39 16.48 -10.61
N TYR A 111 3.68 16.92 -9.56
CA TYR A 111 3.63 18.32 -9.17
C TYR A 111 5.02 18.87 -8.82
N LEU A 112 5.79 18.13 -8.03
CA LEU A 112 7.13 18.52 -7.62
C LEU A 112 8.12 18.52 -8.79
N THR A 113 7.99 17.56 -9.72
CA THR A 113 8.79 17.50 -10.95
C THR A 113 8.47 18.69 -11.87
N GLY A 114 7.20 19.06 -11.99
CA GLY A 114 6.73 20.16 -12.85
C GLY A 114 7.11 21.56 -12.35
N LYS A 115 7.41 21.73 -11.05
CA LYS A 115 7.79 23.01 -10.42
C LYS A 115 9.31 23.30 -10.46
N THR A 116 10.02 22.72 -11.45
CA THR A 116 11.48 22.80 -11.73
C THR A 116 12.41 22.13 -10.72
N ALA A 117 12.91 20.95 -11.08
CA ALA A 117 14.05 20.26 -10.47
C ALA A 117 15.31 21.17 -10.36
N PRO A 118 16.25 20.89 -9.43
CA PRO A 118 16.35 19.69 -8.58
C PRO A 118 15.59 19.80 -7.25
N LEU A 119 15.07 20.97 -6.92
CA LEU A 119 14.28 21.24 -5.71
C LEU A 119 13.17 22.20 -6.12
N GLY A 120 12.06 21.66 -6.63
CA GLY A 120 10.92 22.48 -7.03
C GLY A 120 10.62 23.53 -5.96
N GLN A 121 10.46 24.79 -6.36
CA GLN A 121 10.32 25.93 -5.42
C GLN A 121 9.00 25.92 -4.62
N ALA A 122 8.24 24.82 -4.66
CA ALA A 122 7.01 24.69 -3.91
C ALA A 122 7.32 24.75 -2.42
N THR A 123 6.75 25.73 -1.72
CA THR A 123 6.80 25.77 -0.26
C THR A 123 5.96 24.62 0.30
N CYS A 124 6.21 24.23 1.55
CA CYS A 124 5.42 23.18 2.18
C CYS A 124 3.96 23.59 2.32
N GLU A 125 3.73 24.88 2.53
CA GLU A 125 2.39 25.45 2.53
C GLU A 125 1.69 25.26 1.18
N GLU A 126 2.37 25.55 0.06
CA GLU A 126 1.80 25.33 -1.28
C GLU A 126 1.56 23.84 -1.53
N LEU A 127 2.50 22.97 -1.16
CA LEU A 127 2.38 21.52 -1.33
C LEU A 127 1.20 20.96 -0.51
N ASN A 128 1.10 21.32 0.78
CA ASN A 128 -0.01 20.93 1.65
C ASN A 128 -1.34 21.37 1.06
N ARG A 129 -1.42 22.62 0.59
CA ARG A 129 -2.62 23.18 0.00
C ARG A 129 -3.01 22.44 -1.27
N VAL A 130 -2.06 22.22 -2.19
CA VAL A 130 -2.31 21.50 -3.45
C VAL A 130 -2.72 20.05 -3.18
N ASN A 131 -2.06 19.36 -2.25
CA ASN A 131 -2.44 18.01 -1.87
C ASN A 131 -3.86 17.96 -1.32
N LYS A 132 -4.17 18.79 -0.32
CA LYS A 132 -5.48 18.79 0.35
C LYS A 132 -6.61 19.23 -0.58
N GLU A 133 -6.41 20.27 -1.38
CA GLU A 133 -7.48 20.89 -2.17
C GLU A 133 -7.67 20.26 -3.54
N GLN A 134 -6.59 19.69 -4.11
CA GLN A 134 -6.58 19.18 -5.48
C GLN A 134 -6.32 17.68 -5.54
N HIS A 135 -5.15 17.20 -5.06
CA HIS A 135 -4.76 15.81 -5.27
C HIS A 135 -5.64 14.83 -4.50
N HIS A 136 -5.93 15.10 -3.22
CA HIS A 136 -6.83 14.26 -2.42
C HIS A 136 -8.20 14.13 -3.09
N PRO A 137 -8.99 15.21 -3.30
CA PRO A 137 -10.30 15.09 -3.95
C PRO A 137 -10.25 14.35 -5.29
N GLN A 138 -9.25 14.62 -6.13
CA GLN A 138 -9.10 13.94 -7.41
C GLN A 138 -8.81 12.44 -7.26
N CYS A 139 -7.93 12.05 -6.33
CA CYS A 139 -7.59 10.65 -6.10
C CYS A 139 -8.73 9.89 -5.44
N TYR A 140 -9.42 10.50 -4.47
CA TYR A 140 -10.59 9.90 -3.81
C TYR A 140 -11.74 9.65 -4.79
N ASP A 141 -12.03 10.60 -5.69
CA ASP A 141 -13.02 10.40 -6.75
C ASP A 141 -12.56 9.37 -7.79
N ALA A 142 -11.33 9.49 -8.31
CA ALA A 142 -10.80 8.60 -9.35
C ALA A 142 -10.71 7.13 -8.89
N CYS A 143 -10.40 6.89 -7.62
CA CYS A 143 -10.37 5.55 -7.03
C CYS A 143 -11.74 5.05 -6.57
N GLY A 144 -12.81 5.83 -6.77
CA GLY A 144 -14.19 5.42 -6.48
C GLY A 144 -14.57 5.43 -4.99
N PHE A 145 -13.75 6.01 -4.12
CA PHE A 145 -14.02 6.06 -2.69
C PHE A 145 -15.31 6.80 -2.37
N CYS A 146 -15.59 7.91 -3.07
CA CYS A 146 -16.80 8.69 -2.85
C CYS A 146 -18.11 7.96 -3.21
N LYS A 147 -18.00 6.76 -3.79
CA LYS A 147 -19.12 5.90 -4.20
C LYS A 147 -19.11 4.55 -3.48
N ILE A 148 -18.10 4.27 -2.66
CA ILE A 148 -18.01 3.01 -1.93
C ILE A 148 -18.98 3.02 -0.74
N ASN A 149 -19.45 1.84 -0.31
CA ASN A 149 -20.27 1.79 0.90
C ASN A 149 -19.41 2.10 2.13
N ARG A 150 -19.98 2.85 3.08
CA ARG A 150 -19.36 3.20 4.37
C ARG A 150 -18.73 2.00 5.09
N LYS A 151 -19.40 0.85 5.07
CA LYS A 151 -18.91 -0.40 5.68
C LYS A 151 -17.68 -0.98 4.97
N ASP A 152 -17.58 -0.80 3.66
CA ASP A 152 -16.56 -1.45 2.83
C ASP A 152 -15.19 -0.81 3.06
N ALA A 153 -15.18 0.51 3.24
CA ALA A 153 -14.02 1.34 3.57
C ALA A 153 -13.66 1.36 5.07
N GLY A 154 -14.43 0.68 5.93
CA GLY A 154 -14.36 0.83 7.38
C GLY A 154 -14.99 2.14 7.84
N GLU A 155 -15.99 2.06 8.72
CA GLU A 155 -16.85 3.21 9.05
C GLU A 155 -16.07 4.41 9.60
N GLU A 156 -15.10 4.17 10.49
CA GLU A 156 -14.28 5.23 11.10
C GLU A 156 -13.43 5.97 10.06
N PHE A 157 -12.81 5.23 9.13
CA PHE A 157 -12.03 5.83 8.05
C PHE A 157 -12.94 6.58 7.07
N PHE A 158 -14.08 5.99 6.71
CA PHE A 158 -15.05 6.62 5.84
C PHE A 158 -15.57 7.94 6.42
N ASP A 159 -15.96 7.96 7.70
CA ASP A 159 -16.51 9.13 8.37
C ASP A 159 -15.48 10.25 8.54
N LEU A 160 -14.21 9.91 8.72
CA LEU A 160 -13.11 10.88 8.78
C LEU A 160 -12.87 11.55 7.42
N VAL A 161 -12.91 10.76 6.35
CA VAL A 161 -12.34 11.13 5.05
C VAL A 161 -13.40 11.63 4.05
N ASN A 162 -14.58 11.01 4.05
CA ASN A 162 -15.65 11.35 3.11
C ASN A 162 -16.09 12.83 3.20
N PRO A 163 -16.31 13.41 4.39
CA PRO A 163 -16.67 14.83 4.50
C PRO A 163 -15.59 15.78 3.99
N ALA A 164 -14.31 15.38 4.07
CA ALA A 164 -13.18 16.23 3.69
C ALA A 164 -12.97 16.28 2.17
N TYR A 165 -13.22 15.17 1.45
CA TYR A 165 -12.77 15.02 0.06
C TYR A 165 -13.86 14.67 -0.95
N CYS A 166 -15.01 14.15 -0.51
CA CYS A 166 -16.09 13.73 -1.40
C CYS A 166 -17.26 14.74 -1.49
N ASN A 167 -17.42 15.58 -0.47
CA ASN A 167 -18.47 16.59 -0.44
C ASN A 167 -17.95 17.92 -1.03
N LYS A 168 -17.78 17.97 -2.36
CA LYS A 168 -17.65 19.24 -3.07
C LYS A 168 -19.01 19.63 -3.67
N ASN A 169 -19.73 20.49 -2.95
CA ASN A 169 -20.82 21.29 -3.52
C ASN A 169 -20.22 22.36 -4.45
#